data_AF-A0A962K5Q1-F1
#
_entry.id   AF-A0A962K5Q1-F1
#
_cell.length_a   1.000
_cell.length_b   1.000
_cell.length_c   1.000
_cell.angle_alpha   90.00
_cell.angle_beta   90.00
_cell.angle_gamma   90.00
#
_symmetry.space_group_name_H-M   'P 1'
#
loop_
_entity.id
_entity.type
_entity.pdbx_description
1 polymer ?
#
loop_
_entity_poly.entity_id
_entity_poly.type
_entity_poly.pdbx_seq_one_letter_code
_entity_poly.pdbx_strand_id
1 'polypeptide(L)'
;MAETRFWDFSIGYYSRPGVADVCLQLQDERGLDVNLLLLCLWYGQFRGILSTQQLDPLLEFSDSWSANVVTPLRLVRRWIKTVTGIAQPPEAGLLELREQVKKLELQAEQLQQDRLQELLSAERTTSDNTGVEAAEFNLRSYLNRRAIAPDTALEAQLQILLGAFNWPRGSGQRS
;
A
#
# COMPACT_ATOMS: atom_id res chain seq x y z
N MET A 1 20.28 -13.23 3.04
CA MET A 1 19.07 -13.16 3.89
C MET A 1 17.90 -13.62 3.04
N ALA A 2 16.97 -14.40 3.58
CA ALA A 2 15.76 -14.76 2.83
C ALA A 2 14.98 -13.48 2.48
N GLU A 3 14.50 -13.40 1.25
CA GLU A 3 13.67 -12.29 0.79
C GLU A 3 12.40 -12.20 1.63
N THR A 4 12.11 -11.03 2.23
CA THR A 4 10.87 -10.81 2.98
C THR A 4 9.70 -10.74 2.01
N ARG A 5 8.63 -11.51 2.26
CA ARG A 5 7.40 -11.41 1.45
C ARG A 5 6.89 -9.97 1.47
N PHE A 6 6.32 -9.54 0.35
CA PHE A 6 5.80 -8.19 0.21
C PHE A 6 4.78 -7.85 1.32
N TRP A 7 3.87 -8.76 1.63
CA TRP A 7 2.91 -8.60 2.72
C TRP A 7 3.56 -8.33 4.09
N ASP A 8 4.55 -9.14 4.47
CA ASP A 8 5.22 -9.02 5.77
C ASP A 8 5.99 -7.69 5.86
N PHE A 9 6.60 -7.29 4.74
CA PHE A 9 7.21 -5.96 4.63
C PHE A 9 6.16 -4.86 4.78
N SER A 10 5.04 -4.93 4.07
CA SER A 10 3.98 -3.92 4.09
C SER A 10 3.48 -3.69 5.51
N ILE A 11 3.18 -4.74 6.28
CA ILE A 11 2.75 -4.61 7.68
C ILE A 11 3.82 -3.89 8.52
N GLY A 12 5.08 -4.33 8.41
CA GLY A 12 6.18 -3.78 9.20
C GLY A 12 6.60 -2.36 8.78
N TYR A 13 6.37 -1.99 7.52
CA TYR A 13 6.68 -0.67 7.00
C TYR A 13 5.57 0.33 7.30
N TYR A 14 4.31 -0.08 7.12
CA TYR A 14 3.14 0.74 7.35
C TYR A 14 2.97 1.13 8.83
N SER A 15 3.48 0.30 9.75
CA SER A 15 3.49 0.59 11.20
C SER A 15 4.57 1.58 11.65
N ARG A 16 5.43 2.05 10.75
CA ARG A 16 6.47 3.04 11.09
C ARG A 16 5.86 4.43 11.27
N PRO A 17 6.44 5.29 12.14
CA PRO A 17 5.91 6.62 12.39
C PRO A 17 5.70 7.43 11.12
N GLY A 18 4.51 8.01 10.95
CA GLY A 18 4.13 8.87 9.82
C GLY A 18 3.79 8.15 8.51
N VAL A 19 4.16 6.88 8.33
CA VAL A 19 3.92 6.17 7.06
C VAL A 19 2.43 6.02 6.77
N ALA A 20 1.66 5.51 7.74
CA ALA A 20 0.23 5.31 7.57
C ALA A 20 -0.51 6.61 7.22
N ASP A 21 -0.20 7.69 7.95
CA ASP A 21 -0.83 9.00 7.74
C ASP A 21 -0.52 9.55 6.35
N VAL A 22 0.74 9.45 5.90
CA VAL A 22 1.15 9.89 4.56
C VAL A 22 0.50 9.04 3.47
N CYS A 23 0.46 7.72 3.62
CA CYS A 23 -0.22 6.84 2.67
C CYS A 23 -1.70 7.19 2.52
N LEU A 24 -2.40 7.47 3.64
CA LEU A 24 -3.80 7.87 3.63
C LEU A 24 -3.99 9.24 2.96
N GLN A 25 -3.14 10.23 3.24
CA GLN A 25 -3.19 11.54 2.57
C GLN A 25 -2.97 11.40 1.06
N LEU A 26 -1.95 10.65 0.64
CA LEU A 26 -1.66 10.40 -0.78
C LEU A 26 -2.83 9.70 -1.48
N GLN A 27 -3.49 8.77 -0.78
CA GLN A 27 -4.68 8.10 -1.29
C GLN A 27 -5.86 9.07 -1.43
N ASP A 28 -6.18 9.82 -0.37
CA ASP A 28 -7.38 10.66 -0.33
C ASP A 28 -7.25 11.92 -1.22
N GLU A 29 -6.07 12.53 -1.28
CA GLU A 29 -5.84 13.77 -2.04
C GLU A 29 -5.49 13.52 -3.51
N ARG A 30 -4.75 12.44 -3.80
CA ARG A 30 -4.16 12.18 -5.12
C ARG A 30 -4.66 10.89 -5.77
N GLY A 31 -5.52 10.13 -5.10
CA GLY A 31 -6.05 8.87 -5.62
C GLY A 31 -5.00 7.76 -5.75
N LEU A 32 -3.86 7.88 -5.05
CA LEU A 32 -2.78 6.89 -5.14
C LEU A 32 -3.15 5.60 -4.42
N ASP A 33 -2.67 4.48 -4.97
CA ASP A 33 -2.88 3.16 -4.41
C ASP A 33 -1.76 2.86 -3.40
N VAL A 34 -2.16 2.71 -2.13
CA VAL A 34 -1.24 2.39 -1.02
C VAL A 34 -0.48 1.09 -1.27
N ASN A 35 -1.11 0.07 -1.88
CA ASN A 35 -0.43 -1.18 -2.18
C ASN A 35 0.66 -0.99 -3.23
N LEU A 36 0.47 -0.10 -4.20
CA LEU A 36 1.52 0.21 -5.19
C LEU A 36 2.64 1.09 -4.62
N LEU A 37 2.31 2.03 -3.71
CA LEU A 37 3.33 2.79 -2.98
C LEU A 37 4.23 1.86 -2.15
N LEU A 38 3.64 0.95 -1.38
CA LEU A 38 4.38 -0.03 -0.59
C LEU A 38 5.17 -1.01 -1.47
N LEU A 39 4.65 -1.37 -2.64
CA LEU A 39 5.35 -2.23 -3.60
C LEU A 39 6.60 -1.55 -4.14
N CYS A 40 6.54 -0.25 -4.47
CA CYS A 40 7.70 0.52 -4.92
C CYS A 40 8.83 0.52 -3.87
N LEU A 41 8.45 0.71 -2.61
CA LEU A 41 9.36 0.69 -1.46
C LEU A 41 9.97 -0.69 -1.22
N TRP A 42 9.13 -1.74 -1.23
CA TRP A 42 9.56 -3.13 -1.06
C TRP A 42 10.50 -3.56 -2.18
N TYR A 43 10.13 -3.31 -3.43
CA TYR A 43 10.94 -3.68 -4.59
C TYR A 43 12.27 -2.92 -4.56
N GLY A 44 12.25 -1.62 -4.26
CA GLY A 44 13.45 -0.81 -4.05
C GLY A 44 14.38 -1.41 -3.01
N GLN A 45 13.83 -1.85 -1.86
CA GLN A 45 14.62 -2.42 -0.78
C GLN A 45 15.31 -3.75 -1.15
N PHE A 46 14.62 -4.64 -1.87
CA PHE A 46 15.04 -6.04 -1.98
C PHE A 46 15.41 -6.49 -3.39
N ARG A 47 14.92 -5.79 -4.43
CA ARG A 47 15.03 -6.21 -5.84
C ARG A 47 15.61 -5.13 -6.76
N GLY A 48 15.52 -3.86 -6.36
CA GLY A 48 16.12 -2.71 -7.04
C GLY A 48 15.11 -1.84 -7.77
N ILE A 49 15.38 -1.50 -9.04
CA ILE A 49 14.55 -0.58 -9.81
C ILE A 49 13.50 -1.34 -10.64
N LEU A 50 12.24 -0.90 -10.55
CA LEU A 50 11.15 -1.33 -11.43
C LEU A 50 11.34 -0.74 -12.82
N SER A 51 11.42 -1.60 -13.82
CA SER A 51 11.35 -1.15 -15.21
C SER A 51 9.94 -0.68 -15.57
N THR A 52 9.83 0.16 -16.59
CA THR A 52 8.53 0.59 -17.13
C THR A 52 7.69 -0.58 -17.63
N GLN A 53 8.34 -1.61 -18.19
CA GLN A 53 7.68 -2.83 -18.67
C GLN A 53 7.05 -3.64 -17.54
N GLN A 54 7.69 -3.68 -16.37
CA GLN A 54 7.15 -4.34 -15.18
C GLN A 54 6.01 -3.54 -14.54
N LEU A 55 6.07 -2.21 -14.61
CA LEU A 55 5.10 -1.35 -13.92
C LEU A 55 3.70 -1.43 -14.53
N ASP A 56 3.57 -1.41 -15.86
CA ASP A 56 2.28 -1.40 -16.55
C ASP A 56 1.33 -2.55 -16.15
N PRO A 57 1.74 -3.83 -16.17
CA PRO A 57 0.85 -4.93 -15.76
C PRO A 57 0.50 -4.89 -14.26
N LEU A 58 1.35 -4.30 -13.42
CA LEU A 58 1.02 -4.09 -12.00
C LEU A 58 -0.10 -3.06 -11.85
N LEU A 59 -0.03 -1.95 -12.59
CA LEU A 59 -1.05 -0.90 -12.56
C LEU A 59 -2.40 -1.42 -13.05
N GLU A 60 -2.40 -2.11 -14.19
CA GLU A 60 -3.63 -2.67 -14.78
C GLU A 60 -4.32 -3.64 -13.80
N PHE A 61 -3.55 -4.55 -13.21
CA PHE A 61 -4.10 -5.48 -12.22
C PHE A 61 -4.60 -4.73 -10.97
N SER A 62 -3.83 -3.79 -10.44
CA SER A 62 -4.19 -3.03 -9.23
C SER A 62 -5.47 -2.24 -9.42
N ASP A 63 -5.61 -1.56 -10.56
CA ASP A 63 -6.79 -0.75 -10.89
C ASP A 63 -8.04 -1.62 -11.01
N SER A 64 -7.93 -2.73 -11.74
CA SER A 64 -9.03 -3.67 -11.92
C SER A 64 -9.45 -4.32 -10.59
N TRP A 65 -8.49 -4.79 -9.80
CA TRP A 65 -8.77 -5.43 -8.50
C TRP A 65 -9.37 -4.44 -7.50
N SER A 66 -8.79 -3.23 -7.42
CA SER A 66 -9.26 -2.19 -6.52
C SER A 66 -10.69 -1.76 -6.85
N ALA A 67 -11.01 -1.56 -8.13
CA ALA A 67 -12.34 -1.15 -8.57
C ALA A 67 -13.42 -2.22 -8.32
N ASN A 68 -13.07 -3.50 -8.50
CA ASN A 68 -14.05 -4.59 -8.46
C ASN A 68 -14.15 -5.31 -7.11
N VAL A 69 -13.14 -5.21 -6.25
CA VAL A 69 -13.06 -5.97 -4.98
C VAL A 69 -12.87 -5.06 -3.77
N VAL A 70 -11.76 -4.33 -3.69
CA VAL A 70 -11.38 -3.56 -2.49
C VAL A 70 -12.33 -2.37 -2.27
N THR A 71 -12.57 -1.58 -3.32
CA THR A 71 -13.43 -0.39 -3.24
C THR A 71 -14.87 -0.75 -2.85
N PRO A 72 -15.53 -1.76 -3.45
CA PRO A 72 -16.84 -2.22 -3.00
C PRO A 72 -16.88 -2.63 -1.53
N LEU A 73 -15.92 -3.42 -1.05
CA LEU A 73 -15.84 -3.82 0.36
C LEU A 73 -15.68 -2.61 1.30
N ARG A 74 -14.83 -1.67 0.92
CA ARG A 74 -14.61 -0.43 1.66
C ARG A 74 -15.86 0.45 1.72
N LEU A 75 -16.61 0.54 0.61
CA LEU A 75 -17.88 1.26 0.56
C LEU A 75 -18.92 0.63 1.48
N VAL A 76 -19.07 -0.70 1.45
CA VAL A 76 -19.97 -1.43 2.38
C VAL A 76 -19.58 -1.16 3.83
N ARG A 77 -18.30 -1.28 4.18
CA ARG A 77 -17.82 -1.01 5.55
C ARG A 77 -18.09 0.44 5.99
N ARG A 78 -17.83 1.42 5.11
CA ARG A 78 -18.08 2.84 5.39
C ARG A 78 -19.57 3.11 5.58
N TRP A 79 -20.43 2.52 4.75
CA TRP A 79 -21.88 2.67 4.87
C TRP A 79 -22.42 2.07 6.18
N ILE A 80 -21.97 0.86 6.57
CA ILE A 80 -22.36 0.27 7.86
C ILE A 80 -21.96 1.19 9.02
N LYS A 81 -20.76 1.78 8.98
CA LYS A 81 -20.31 2.76 10.00
C LYS A 81 -21.30 3.94 10.10
N THR A 82 -21.73 4.50 8.98
CA THR A 82 -22.69 5.61 8.95
C THR A 82 -24.00 5.22 9.62
N VAL A 83 -24.59 4.07 9.27
CA VAL A 83 -25.84 3.59 9.86
C VAL A 83 -25.70 3.29 11.36
N THR A 84 -24.58 2.67 11.79
CA THR A 84 -24.31 2.44 13.22
C THR A 84 -24.15 3.72 14.03
N GLY A 85 -23.70 4.82 13.42
CA GLY A 85 -23.59 6.12 14.08
C GLY A 85 -24.94 6.84 14.24
N ILE A 86 -25.94 6.46 13.46
CA ILE A 86 -27.30 7.02 13.52
C ILE A 86 -28.14 6.30 14.59
N ALA A 87 -27.91 5.00 14.81
CA ALA A 87 -28.63 4.21 15.81
C ALA A 87 -28.01 4.37 17.22
N GLN A 88 -28.83 4.65 18.24
CA GLN A 88 -28.40 4.64 19.65
C GLN A 88 -29.33 3.78 20.52
N PRO A 89 -28.80 2.73 21.20
CA PRO A 89 -27.45 2.20 21.08
C PRO A 89 -27.20 1.50 19.71
N PRO A 90 -25.94 1.38 19.26
CA PRO A 90 -25.62 0.64 18.04
C PRO A 90 -26.04 -0.82 18.15
N GLU A 91 -26.69 -1.34 17.12
CA GLU A 91 -27.09 -2.75 17.07
C GLU A 91 -25.86 -3.66 17.00
N ALA A 92 -25.76 -4.64 17.90
CA ALA A 92 -24.60 -5.54 17.99
C ALA A 92 -24.32 -6.28 16.67
N GLY A 93 -25.38 -6.70 15.97
CA GLY A 93 -25.26 -7.36 14.66
C GLY A 93 -24.62 -6.48 13.58
N LEU A 94 -24.87 -5.16 13.60
CA LEU A 94 -24.23 -4.23 12.67
C LEU A 94 -22.74 -4.04 12.96
N LEU A 95 -22.35 -4.01 14.25
CA LEU A 95 -20.94 -3.94 14.64
C LEU A 95 -20.18 -5.20 14.20
N GLU A 96 -20.78 -6.39 14.41
CA GLU A 96 -20.19 -7.66 13.99
C GLU A 96 -20.03 -7.73 12.46
N LEU A 97 -21.09 -7.40 11.71
CA LEU A 97 -21.05 -7.38 10.25
C LEU A 97 -19.95 -6.43 9.74
N ARG A 98 -19.81 -5.25 10.35
CA ARG A 98 -18.75 -4.29 9.98
C ARG A 98 -17.34 -4.88 10.16
N GLU A 99 -17.10 -5.59 11.26
CA GLU A 99 -15.80 -6.23 11.50
C GLU A 99 -15.56 -7.42 10.56
N GLN A 100 -16.60 -8.17 10.17
CA GLN A 100 -16.48 -9.21 9.14
C GLN A 100 -16.11 -8.62 7.77
N VAL A 101 -16.77 -7.53 7.36
CA VAL A 101 -16.44 -6.83 6.10
C VAL A 101 -15.01 -6.26 6.15
N LYS A 102 -14.58 -5.71 7.29
CA LYS A 102 -13.20 -5.24 7.47
C LYS A 102 -12.18 -6.37 7.29
N LYS A 103 -12.46 -7.57 7.79
CA LYS A 103 -11.58 -8.74 7.59
C LYS A 103 -11.51 -9.14 6.11
N LEU A 104 -12.64 -9.13 5.40
CA LEU A 104 -12.68 -9.41 3.96
C LEU A 104 -11.91 -8.36 3.16
N GLU A 105 -12.04 -7.07 3.51
CA GLU A 105 -11.25 -5.99 2.88
C GLU A 105 -9.74 -6.24 3.05
N LEU A 106 -9.30 -6.55 4.27
CA LEU A 106 -7.89 -6.85 4.54
C LEU A 106 -7.39 -8.09 3.79
N GLN A 107 -8.22 -9.14 3.71
CA GLN A 107 -7.90 -10.35 2.93
C GLN A 107 -7.79 -10.04 1.43
N ALA A 108 -8.67 -9.18 0.90
CA ALA A 108 -8.62 -8.75 -0.49
C ALA A 108 -7.35 -7.93 -0.80
N GLU A 109 -6.92 -7.07 0.12
CA GLU A 109 -5.65 -6.33 0.00
C GLU A 109 -4.44 -7.28 0.07
N GLN A 110 -4.47 -8.29 0.94
CA GLN A 110 -3.41 -9.30 1.00
C GLN A 110 -3.28 -10.09 -0.32
N LEU A 111 -4.40 -10.56 -0.88
CA LEU A 111 -4.42 -11.26 -2.17
C LEU A 111 -3.92 -10.38 -3.32
N GLN A 112 -4.24 -9.07 -3.28
CA GLN A 112 -3.70 -8.11 -4.24
C GLN A 112 -2.17 -8.06 -4.17
N GLN A 113 -1.61 -7.94 -2.96
CA GLN A 113 -0.16 -7.88 -2.77
C GLN A 113 0.54 -9.19 -3.18
N ASP A 114 -0.02 -10.35 -2.82
CA ASP A 114 0.51 -11.65 -3.24
C ASP A 114 0.54 -11.75 -4.77
N ARG A 115 -0.54 -11.34 -5.45
CA ARG A 115 -0.60 -11.37 -6.92
C ARG A 115 0.37 -10.37 -7.57
N LEU A 116 0.51 -9.17 -7.03
CA LEU A 116 1.50 -8.19 -7.50
C LEU A 116 2.94 -8.74 -7.36
N GLN A 117 3.25 -9.42 -6.26
CA GLN A 117 4.55 -10.06 -6.06
C GLN A 117 4.79 -11.21 -7.06
N GLU A 118 3.76 -11.99 -7.39
CA GLU A 118 3.84 -13.06 -8.40
C GLU A 118 4.18 -12.51 -9.79
N LEU A 119 3.51 -11.43 -10.22
CA LEU A 119 3.77 -10.78 -11.52
C LEU A 119 5.24 -10.36 -11.65
N LEU A 120 5.85 -9.92 -10.56
CA LEU A 120 7.27 -9.52 -10.52
C LEU A 120 8.26 -10.68 -10.41
N SER A 121 7.79 -11.88 -10.03
CA SER A 121 8.67 -13.03 -9.83
C SER A 121 8.97 -13.78 -11.14
N ALA A 122 8.17 -13.55 -12.18
CA ALA A 122 8.40 -14.08 -13.53
C ALA A 122 9.61 -13.43 -14.24
N GLU A 123 9.99 -12.21 -13.85
CA GLU A 123 10.98 -11.38 -14.54
C GLU A 123 12.09 -10.91 -13.57
N ARG A 124 12.88 -11.85 -13.02
CA ARG A 124 13.99 -11.48 -12.12
C ARG A 124 15.10 -10.78 -12.90
N THR A 125 15.09 -9.46 -12.87
CA THR A 125 16.27 -8.64 -13.16
C THR A 125 16.83 -8.16 -11.83
N THR A 126 17.86 -8.84 -11.32
CA THR A 126 18.58 -8.35 -10.13
C THR A 126 19.44 -7.17 -10.58
N SER A 127 19.08 -5.95 -10.18
CA SER A 127 19.98 -4.80 -10.31
C SER A 127 20.80 -4.64 -9.03
N ASP A 128 22.09 -4.31 -9.16
CA ASP A 128 22.97 -4.05 -8.01
C ASP A 128 22.54 -2.84 -7.15
N ASN A 129 21.65 -2.00 -7.69
CA ASN A 129 21.17 -0.80 -7.02
C ASN A 129 19.89 -1.09 -6.22
N THR A 130 20.04 -1.43 -4.93
CA THR A 130 18.94 -1.63 -3.97
C THR A 130 18.99 -0.57 -2.86
N GLY A 131 17.90 -0.40 -2.13
CA GLY A 131 17.81 0.54 -1.00
C GLY A 131 16.96 1.77 -1.30
N VAL A 132 17.24 2.85 -0.58
CA VAL A 132 16.41 4.07 -0.58
C VAL A 132 16.38 4.74 -1.95
N GLU A 133 17.51 4.81 -2.65
CA GLU A 133 17.60 5.42 -3.99
C GLU A 133 16.76 4.66 -5.01
N ALA A 134 16.80 3.33 -4.99
CA ALA A 134 15.96 2.50 -5.84
C ALA A 134 14.47 2.64 -5.51
N ALA A 135 14.14 2.70 -4.22
CA ALA A 135 12.76 2.94 -3.77
C ALA A 135 12.24 4.32 -4.21
N GLU A 136 13.06 5.36 -4.12
CA GLU A 136 12.71 6.70 -4.61
C GLU A 136 12.48 6.69 -6.12
N PHE A 137 13.38 6.08 -6.89
CA PHE A 137 13.22 5.96 -8.34
C PHE A 137 11.91 5.25 -8.70
N ASN A 138 11.56 4.17 -7.99
CA ASN A 138 10.32 3.43 -8.20
C ASN A 138 9.09 4.29 -7.90
N LEU A 139 9.09 5.01 -6.79
CA LEU A 139 8.01 5.93 -6.43
C LEU A 139 7.84 7.02 -7.48
N ARG A 140 8.93 7.64 -7.94
CA ARG A 140 8.88 8.67 -8.99
C ARG A 140 8.38 8.11 -10.31
N SER A 141 8.79 6.90 -10.68
CA SER A 141 8.30 6.20 -11.87
C SER A 141 6.79 5.93 -11.79
N TYR A 142 6.32 5.47 -10.63
CA TYR A 142 4.90 5.28 -10.36
C TYR A 142 4.10 6.58 -10.45
N LEU A 143 4.56 7.64 -9.79
CA LEU A 143 3.91 8.96 -9.82
C LEU A 143 3.83 9.53 -11.23
N ASN A 144 4.91 9.43 -12.00
CA ASN A 144 4.94 9.84 -13.41
C ASN A 144 3.92 9.06 -14.24
N ARG A 145 3.80 7.74 -14.01
CA ARG A 145 2.84 6.90 -14.72
C ARG A 145 1.39 7.21 -14.38
N ARG A 146 1.15 7.72 -13.16
CA ARG A 146 -0.14 8.27 -12.71
C ARG A 146 -0.35 9.74 -13.08
N ALA A 147 0.58 10.36 -13.80
CA ALA A 147 0.57 11.77 -14.15
C ALA A 147 0.39 12.71 -12.94
N ILE A 148 0.93 12.33 -11.79
CA ILE A 148 0.96 13.19 -10.59
C ILE A 148 2.11 14.18 -10.73
N ALA A 149 1.79 15.47 -10.76
CA ALA A 149 2.79 16.53 -10.82
C ALA A 149 3.52 16.67 -9.47
N PRO A 150 4.84 16.91 -9.48
CA PRO A 150 5.58 17.21 -8.27
C PRO A 150 5.14 18.54 -7.68
N ASP A 151 4.98 18.57 -6.36
CA ASP A 151 4.72 19.77 -5.59
C ASP A 151 5.44 19.68 -4.22
N THR A 152 5.48 20.80 -3.49
CA THR A 152 6.21 20.86 -2.21
C THR A 152 5.64 19.89 -1.16
N ALA A 153 4.32 19.67 -1.15
CA ALA A 153 3.68 18.77 -0.20
C ALA A 153 3.98 17.30 -0.55
N LEU A 154 3.97 16.95 -1.83
CA LEU A 154 4.33 15.62 -2.32
C LEU A 154 5.78 15.30 -1.98
N GLU A 155 6.72 16.23 -2.18
CA GLU A 155 8.12 15.99 -1.84
C GLU A 155 8.32 15.78 -0.33
N ALA A 156 7.60 16.52 0.52
CA ALA A 156 7.62 16.29 1.97
C ALA A 156 7.04 14.92 2.35
N GLN A 157 5.96 14.49 1.69
CA GLN A 157 5.37 13.16 1.88
C GLN A 157 6.33 12.04 1.44
N LEU A 158 7.01 12.19 0.30
CA LEU A 158 8.02 11.24 -0.17
C LEU A 158 9.22 11.16 0.79
N GLN A 159 9.66 12.28 1.36
CA GLN A 159 10.72 12.29 2.37
C GLN A 159 10.35 11.51 3.62
N ILE A 160 9.09 11.56 4.07
CA ILE A 160 8.62 10.77 5.21
C ILE A 160 8.65 9.27 4.86
N LEU A 161 8.13 8.89 3.69
CA LEU A 161 8.17 7.50 3.24
C LEU A 161 9.61 7.00 3.16
N LEU A 162 10.48 7.69 2.42
CA LEU A 162 11.88 7.29 2.25
C LEU A 162 12.69 7.35 3.55
N GLY A 163 12.42 8.32 4.42
CA GLY A 163 13.06 8.44 5.73
C GLY A 163 12.74 7.27 6.66
N ALA A 164 11.57 6.64 6.49
CA ALA A 164 11.15 5.49 7.29
C ALA A 164 12.08 4.28 7.09
N PHE A 165 12.90 4.20 6.04
CA PHE A 165 13.93 3.15 5.89
C PHE A 165 14.92 3.10 7.05
N ASN A 166 15.20 4.25 7.67
CA ASN A 166 16.15 4.38 8.79
C ASN A 166 15.53 4.02 10.14
N TRP A 167 14.22 3.73 10.20
CA TRP A 167 13.57 3.33 11.42
C TRP A 167 14.05 1.95 11.87
N PRO A 168 14.55 1.78 13.10
CA PRO A 168 15.06 0.50 13.57
C PRO A 168 13.98 -0.57 13.50
N ARG A 169 14.36 -1.76 13.01
CA ARG A 169 13.47 -2.93 12.98
C ARG A 169 13.25 -3.43 14.41
N GLY A 170 12.33 -2.80 15.15
CA GLY A 170 11.81 -3.34 16.42
C GLY A 170 11.53 -2.32 17.51
N SER A 171 10.26 -1.93 17.63
CA SER A 171 9.57 -1.73 18.92
C SER A 171 8.05 -1.74 18.71
N GLY A 172 7.52 -2.81 18.13
CA GLY A 172 6.08 -3.05 18.02
C GLY A 172 5.66 -4.21 18.93
N GLN A 173 5.74 -4.02 20.25
CA GLN A 173 5.03 -4.89 21.17
C GLN A 173 3.53 -4.56 21.08
N ARG A 174 2.75 -5.61 20.80
CA ARG A 174 1.41 -5.91 21.35
C ARG A 174 0.55 -4.71 21.76
N SER A 175 -0.58 -4.53 21.08
CA SER A 175 -1.92 -4.49 21.68
C SER A 175 -2.97 -4.66 20.59
#